data_AF-A0AA40P5V1-F1
#
_entry.id   AF-A0AA40P5V1-F1
#
_cell.length_a   1.000
_cell.length_b   1.000
_cell.length_c   1.000
_cell.angle_alpha   90.00
_cell.angle_beta   90.00
_cell.angle_gamma   90.00
#
_symmetry.space_group_name_H-M   'P 1'
#
loop_
_entity.id
_entity.type
_entity.pdbx_description
1 polymer ?
#
loop_
_entity_poly.entity_id
_entity_poly.type
_entity_poly.pdbx_seq_one_letter_code
_entity_poly.pdbx_strand_id
1 'polypeptide(L)' 'MDHPRWTQARERRLPSGLFSPNLRDTKMFNGYEDEVGALYAGMDLRKDY' A
#
# COMPACT_ATOMS: atom_id res chain seq x y z
N MET A 1 -4.85 -5.10 0.69
CA MET A 1 -5.86 -5.94 0.00
C MET A 1 -5.96 -5.44 -1.42
N ASP A 2 -5.87 -6.31 -2.39
CA ASP A 2 -6.04 -5.91 -3.79
C ASP A 2 -7.49 -5.48 -4.03
N HIS A 3 -7.68 -4.50 -4.91
CA HIS A 3 -9.00 -4.11 -5.36
C HIS A 3 -9.48 -5.14 -6.40
N PRO A 4 -10.79 -5.43 -6.53
CA PRO A 4 -11.32 -6.39 -7.51
C PRO A 4 -10.93 -6.13 -8.98
N ARG A 5 -10.41 -4.94 -9.29
CA ARG A 5 -10.05 -4.50 -10.65
C ARG A 5 -8.56 -4.19 -10.84
N TRP A 6 -7.80 -4.06 -9.75
CA TRP A 6 -6.39 -3.69 -9.83
C TRP A 6 -5.64 -4.15 -8.59
N THR A 7 -4.38 -4.54 -8.79
CA THR A 7 -3.50 -4.86 -7.67
C THR A 7 -3.03 -3.57 -7.00
N GLN A 8 -2.95 -3.60 -5.67
CA GLN A 8 -2.34 -2.55 -4.85
C GLN A 8 -0.88 -2.90 -4.49
N ALA A 9 -0.37 -4.06 -4.90
CA ALA A 9 1.00 -4.48 -4.59
C ALA A 9 2.08 -3.54 -5.15
N ARG A 10 1.78 -2.82 -6.23
CA ARG A 10 2.70 -1.87 -6.87
C ARG A 10 2.05 -0.52 -7.07
N GLU A 11 2.87 0.51 -7.01
CA GLU A 11 2.49 1.89 -7.27
C GLU A 11 3.39 2.53 -8.33
N ARG A 12 2.85 3.53 -9.04
CA ARG A 12 3.62 4.35 -9.99
C ARG A 12 3.90 5.70 -9.35
N ARG A 13 5.15 5.93 -8.93
CA ARG A 13 5.57 7.19 -8.34
C ARG A 13 5.71 8.26 -9.42
N LEU A 14 5.07 9.41 -9.21
CA LEU A 14 5.18 10.54 -10.11
C LEU A 14 6.36 11.45 -9.71
N PRO A 15 7.04 12.08 -10.68
CA PRO A 15 6.86 11.94 -12.13
C PRO A 15 7.45 10.61 -12.66
N SER A 16 6.81 10.04 -13.68
CA SER A 16 7.30 8.85 -14.39
C SER A 16 7.50 9.20 -15.88
N GLY A 17 8.65 8.83 -16.46
CA GLY A 17 8.93 9.09 -17.88
C GLY A 17 8.19 8.12 -18.81
N LEU A 18 7.99 8.51 -20.08
CA LEU A 18 7.30 7.69 -21.10
C LEU A 18 7.96 6.32 -21.31
N PHE A 19 9.30 6.25 -21.22
CA PHE A 19 10.08 5.04 -21.46
C PHE A 19 10.70 4.46 -20.17
N SER A 20 10.40 5.05 -19.02
CA SER A 20 10.92 4.60 -17.73
C SER A 20 9.83 4.78 -16.67
N PRO A 21 8.87 3.82 -16.63
CA PRO A 21 7.85 3.82 -15.60
C PRO A 21 8.50 3.65 -14.23
N ASN A 22 8.30 4.64 -13.35
CA ASN A 22 8.79 4.62 -11.97
C ASN A 22 7.84 3.76 -11.12
N LEU A 23 7.91 2.45 -11.34
CA LEU A 23 7.13 1.44 -10.61
C LEU A 23 7.89 1.02 -9.35
N ARG A 24 7.21 1.02 -8.21
CA ARG A 24 7.78 0.59 -6.92
C ARG A 24 6.77 -0.28 -6.19
N ASP A 25 7.26 -1.14 -5.31
CA ASP A 25 6.39 -1.94 -4.45
C ASP A 25 5.76 -1.04 -3.38
N THR A 26 4.46 -1.23 -3.16
CA THR A 26 3.70 -0.46 -2.18
C THR A 26 4.09 -0.91 -0.78
N LYS A 27 4.44 0.06 0.08
CA LYS A 27 4.78 -0.22 1.49
C LYS A 27 3.53 -0.35 2.34
N MET A 28 3.60 -1.18 3.38
CA MET A 28 2.57 -1.25 4.42
C MET A 28 2.40 0.11 5.08
N PHE A 29 1.15 0.52 5.32
CA PHE A 29 0.79 1.85 5.83
C PHE A 29 1.47 3.01 5.08
N ASN A 30 1.76 2.84 3.79
CA ASN A 30 2.52 3.81 2.98
C ASN A 30 3.92 4.15 3.55
N GLY A 31 4.48 3.25 4.37
CA GLY A 31 5.76 3.43 5.05
C GLY A 31 5.66 4.00 6.48
N TYR A 32 4.45 4.31 6.98
CA TYR A 32 4.23 4.83 8.33
C TYR A 32 3.89 3.73 9.35
N GLU A 33 4.47 2.54 9.18
CA GLU A 33 4.13 1.38 10.00
C GLU A 33 4.48 1.60 11.47
N ASP A 34 5.59 2.26 11.77
CA ASP A 34 6.04 2.53 13.14
C ASP A 34 5.12 3.52 13.87
N GLU A 35 4.50 4.44 13.14
CA GLU A 35 3.65 5.49 13.70
C GLU A 35 2.19 5.05 13.88
N VAL A 36 1.65 4.27 12.92
CA VAL A 36 0.22 3.90 12.93
C VAL A 36 -0.05 2.41 13.13
N GLY A 37 0.96 1.55 13.00
CA GLY A 37 0.78 0.10 13.10
C GLY A 37 0.25 -0.34 14.46
N ALA A 38 0.67 0.34 15.54
CA ALA A 38 0.21 0.07 16.89
C ALA A 38 -1.31 0.28 17.09
N LEU A 39 -1.93 1.18 16.32
CA LEU A 39 -3.38 1.45 16.42
C LEU A 39 -4.23 0.26 15.97
N TYR A 40 -3.68 -0.57 15.08
CA TYR A 40 -4.35 -1.75 14.53
C TYR A 40 -3.79 -3.06 15.07
N ALA A 41 -2.84 -3.00 16.01
CA ALA A 41 -2.21 -4.18 16.58
C ALA A 41 -3.24 -5.01 17.38
N GLY A 42 -3.37 -6.29 17.04
CA GLY A 42 -4.28 -7.22 17.70
C GLY A 42 -5.74 -7.17 17.24
N MET A 43 -6.07 -6.34 16.24
CA MET A 43 -7.40 -6.31 15.61
C MET A 43 -7.49 -7.29 14.44
N ASP A 44 -8.64 -7.95 14.25
CA ASP A 44 -8.89 -8.73 13.04
C ASP A 44 -9.69 -7.87 12.06
N LEU A 45 -8.95 -7.21 11.18
CA LEU A 45 -9.48 -6.26 10.20
C LEU A 45 -10.47 -6.87 9.19
N ARG A 46 -10.63 -8.21 9.15
CA ARG A 46 -11.64 -8.88 8.31
C ARG A 46 -12.96 -9.12 9.05
N LYS A 47 -12.95 -9.04 10.38
CA LYS A 47 -14.11 -9.23 11.24
C LYS A 47 -14.67 -7.90 11.72
N ASP A 48 -13.77 -6.95 12.02
CA ASP A 48 -14.11 -5.66 12.61
C ASP A 48 -14.50 -4.59 11.55
N TYR A 49 -14.50 -4.95 10.26
CA TYR A 49 -14.88 -4.11 9.12
C TYR A 49 -15.52 -4.95 8.00
#